data_AF-A0A9R1F109-F1
#
_entry.id   AF-A0A9R1F109-F1
#
_cell.length_a   1.000
_cell.length_b   1.000
_cell.length_c   1.000
_cell.angle_alpha   90.00
_cell.angle_beta   90.00
_cell.angle_gamma   90.00
#
_symmetry.space_group_name_H-M   'P 1'
#
loop_
_entity.id
_entity.type
_entity.pdbx_description
1 polymer ?
#
loop_
_entity_poly.entity_id
_entity_poly.type
_entity_poly.pdbx_seq_one_letter_code
_entity_poly.pdbx_strand_id
1 'polypeptide(L)'
;MHKTAVVLPPPATNPLRPSLFLAVASEHRAHRPIEPMAMVTAKLSSPATARLAPVRSAQPARRASLVRVRASGGSYADELVSTAKTVASPGRGILAIDESSATCGKRLASIGLDNTEVNRQAYRQLLLTTAGLGEYISGAILFEETLYQSTTDGKTFVDVLKDQNIMPGIKVDKGLVPLPGSNNESWCQGLDGLASRCAEYYKQGARFAKWRTVVSIPCGPTALAVKEAAWGLARYAAIAQDNGLVPIVEPEILLDGDHGIERTLEVAEKVWSEVFFYLAENNVLFEGILLKPSMVTPGAEHKEKASPEAIAKNTLTMLRRRVPPAVPGIMFLSGGQSELEATMNLNAMNQSANPWHVSFSYARALQNSVLKTWEGQPENIEAAQKALLVRAKANSLAQLGSYTGEGESDEAKKGMFQKGYTY
;
A
#
# COMPACT_ATOMS: atom_id res chain seq x y z
N MET A 1 23.11 -47.28 40.94
CA MET A 1 21.68 -47.19 41.34
C MET A 1 20.87 -46.84 40.12
N HIS A 2 20.14 -47.82 39.60
CA HIS A 2 19.34 -47.72 38.37
C HIS A 2 18.14 -46.79 38.55
N LYS A 3 17.91 -45.91 37.58
CA LYS A 3 16.61 -45.30 37.31
C LYS A 3 16.22 -45.63 35.88
N THR A 4 15.23 -46.50 35.77
CA THR A 4 14.63 -47.04 34.56
C THR A 4 13.85 -45.94 33.83
N ALA A 5 14.14 -45.77 32.55
CA ALA A 5 13.40 -44.90 31.65
C ALA A 5 12.07 -45.57 31.26
N VAL A 6 10.95 -44.85 31.42
CA VAL A 6 9.63 -45.27 30.93
C VAL A 6 9.51 -44.78 29.48
N VAL A 7 9.51 -45.73 28.54
CA VAL A 7 9.26 -45.51 27.12
C VAL A 7 7.76 -45.61 26.89
N LEU A 8 7.14 -44.52 26.40
CA LEU A 8 5.74 -44.50 25.96
C LEU A 8 5.64 -44.95 24.49
N PRO A 9 4.71 -45.85 24.12
CA PRO A 9 4.53 -46.29 22.74
C PRO A 9 3.74 -45.26 21.89
N PRO A 10 3.93 -45.24 20.57
CA PRO A 10 3.21 -44.34 19.66
C PRO A 10 1.75 -44.78 19.46
N PRO A 11 0.82 -43.85 19.17
CA PRO A 11 -0.56 -44.21 18.87
C PRO A 11 -0.68 -44.87 17.49
N ALA A 12 -1.43 -45.97 17.46
CA ALA A 12 -1.67 -46.80 16.30
C ALA A 12 -2.55 -46.11 15.25
N THR A 13 -2.16 -46.30 13.99
CA THR A 13 -2.94 -46.10 12.77
C THR A 13 -4.12 -47.08 12.73
N ASN A 14 -5.32 -46.62 12.42
CA ASN A 14 -6.45 -47.49 12.04
C ASN A 14 -7.06 -47.03 10.70
N PRO A 15 -7.48 -47.95 9.81
CA PRO A 15 -7.69 -47.68 8.40
C PRO A 15 -9.15 -47.39 8.01
N LEU A 16 -9.28 -46.61 6.93
CA LEU A 16 -10.27 -46.68 5.84
C LEU A 16 -11.68 -47.24 6.13
N ARG A 17 -12.71 -46.38 5.98
CA ARG A 17 -14.01 -46.73 5.38
C ARG A 17 -14.63 -45.54 4.63
N PRO A 18 -15.51 -45.79 3.64
CA PRO A 18 -15.42 -45.15 2.34
C PRO A 18 -16.44 -44.03 2.07
N SER A 19 -16.10 -43.26 1.05
CA SER A 19 -16.77 -42.14 0.41
C SER A 19 -18.21 -42.45 0.00
N LEU A 20 -19.16 -41.62 0.46
CA LEU A 20 -20.52 -41.57 -0.08
C LEU A 20 -20.55 -40.55 -1.24
N PHE A 21 -20.47 -41.05 -2.47
CA PHE A 21 -20.78 -40.29 -3.67
C PHE A 21 -22.30 -40.13 -3.78
N LEU A 22 -22.79 -38.89 -3.69
CA LEU A 22 -24.17 -38.56 -4.02
C LEU A 22 -24.24 -38.27 -5.53
N ALA A 23 -24.59 -39.28 -6.31
CA ALA A 23 -24.94 -39.12 -7.72
C ALA A 23 -26.38 -38.58 -7.82
N VAL A 24 -26.52 -37.36 -8.35
CA VAL A 24 -27.83 -36.82 -8.75
C VAL A 24 -28.15 -37.37 -10.14
N ALA A 25 -29.15 -38.26 -10.20
CA ALA A 25 -29.69 -38.79 -11.43
C ALA A 25 -30.43 -37.70 -12.22
N SER A 26 -30.12 -37.56 -13.51
CA SER A 26 -30.88 -36.76 -14.46
C SER A 26 -32.09 -37.55 -14.96
N GLU A 27 -33.30 -37.05 -14.74
CA GLU A 27 -34.49 -37.60 -15.39
C GLU A 27 -34.68 -36.96 -16.78
N HIS A 28 -34.67 -37.83 -17.80
CA HIS A 28 -35.15 -37.54 -19.14
C HIS A 28 -36.65 -37.24 -19.13
N ARG A 29 -37.04 -36.10 -19.70
CA ARG A 29 -38.44 -35.83 -20.09
C ARG A 29 -38.56 -35.82 -21.60
N ALA A 30 -39.37 -36.74 -22.09
CA ALA A 30 -39.61 -37.05 -23.49
C ALA A 30 -40.33 -35.92 -24.25
N HIS A 31 -40.01 -35.86 -25.54
CA HIS A 31 -40.66 -35.08 -26.59
C HIS A 31 -42.18 -35.35 -26.70
N ARG A 32 -42.94 -34.30 -27.00
CA ARG A 32 -44.26 -34.40 -27.63
C ARG A 32 -44.29 -33.59 -28.94
N PRO A 33 -45.13 -33.99 -29.92
CA PRO A 33 -44.93 -33.70 -31.32
C PRO A 33 -45.53 -32.36 -31.77
N ILE A 34 -44.99 -31.88 -32.89
CA ILE A 34 -45.40 -30.69 -33.65
C ILE A 34 -46.48 -31.10 -34.65
N GLU A 35 -47.59 -30.38 -34.70
CA GLU A 35 -48.62 -30.48 -35.75
C GLU A 35 -48.73 -29.16 -36.56
N PRO A 36 -49.23 -29.23 -37.82
CA PRO A 36 -48.71 -28.41 -38.92
C PRO A 36 -49.42 -27.06 -39.14
N MET A 37 -48.65 -26.13 -39.72
CA MET A 37 -49.10 -24.83 -40.24
C MET A 37 -50.10 -25.00 -41.40
N ALA A 38 -51.26 -24.35 -41.29
CA ALA A 38 -52.15 -24.10 -42.41
C ALA A 38 -51.80 -22.76 -43.08
N MET A 39 -51.53 -22.79 -44.39
CA MET A 39 -51.48 -21.62 -45.26
C MET A 39 -52.89 -21.04 -45.44
N VAL A 40 -53.04 -19.74 -45.29
CA VAL A 40 -54.21 -19.00 -45.79
C VAL A 40 -53.75 -17.86 -46.69
N THR A 41 -54.34 -17.85 -47.87
CA THR A 41 -54.10 -17.02 -49.04
C THR A 41 -54.58 -15.59 -48.85
N ALA A 42 -53.79 -14.63 -49.33
CA ALA A 42 -54.13 -13.22 -49.39
C ALA A 42 -55.15 -12.91 -50.50
N LYS A 43 -56.18 -12.11 -50.19
CA LYS A 43 -56.96 -11.36 -51.19
C LYS A 43 -57.05 -9.90 -50.75
N LEU A 44 -56.65 -9.02 -51.67
CA LEU A 44 -56.76 -7.56 -51.60
C LEU A 44 -58.20 -7.12 -51.88
N SER A 45 -58.74 -6.26 -51.02
CA SER A 45 -59.76 -5.26 -51.39
C SER A 45 -59.86 -4.18 -50.30
N SER A 46 -59.66 -2.93 -50.70
CA SER A 46 -60.08 -1.69 -49.99
C SER A 46 -61.25 -1.08 -50.80
N PRO A 47 -62.03 -0.06 -50.35
CA PRO A 47 -61.82 0.78 -49.16
C PRO A 47 -63.10 1.11 -48.35
N ALA A 48 -62.92 1.55 -47.10
CA ALA A 48 -63.82 2.50 -46.45
C ALA A 48 -63.08 3.26 -45.33
N THR A 49 -62.95 4.56 -45.53
CA THR A 49 -62.39 5.55 -44.60
C THR A 49 -63.27 5.70 -43.36
N ALA A 50 -62.74 5.30 -42.20
CA ALA A 50 -63.22 5.75 -40.89
C ALA A 50 -62.03 6.35 -40.13
N ARG A 51 -62.10 7.66 -39.85
CA ARG A 51 -61.14 8.38 -39.02
C ARG A 51 -61.22 7.86 -37.58
N LEU A 52 -60.22 7.12 -37.14
CA LEU A 52 -59.98 6.80 -35.72
C LEU A 52 -58.97 7.80 -35.17
N ALA A 53 -59.35 8.49 -34.09
CA ALA A 53 -58.47 9.36 -33.31
C ALA A 53 -57.34 8.54 -32.66
N PRO A 54 -56.13 9.10 -32.48
CA PRO A 54 -55.03 8.35 -31.91
C PRO A 54 -55.27 8.16 -30.41
N VAL A 55 -55.44 6.90 -30.00
CA VAL A 55 -55.33 6.49 -28.60
C VAL A 55 -53.88 6.72 -28.17
N ARG A 56 -53.63 7.77 -27.39
CA ARG A 56 -52.35 7.97 -26.71
C ARG A 56 -52.18 6.83 -25.70
N SER A 57 -51.33 5.85 -26.00
CA SER A 57 -50.79 4.96 -25.00
C SER A 57 -49.87 5.76 -24.08
N ALA A 58 -50.37 6.13 -22.91
CA ALA A 58 -49.53 6.68 -21.85
C ALA A 58 -48.64 5.54 -21.32
N GLN A 59 -47.45 5.38 -21.89
CA GLN A 59 -46.40 4.64 -21.21
C GLN A 59 -46.09 5.39 -19.90
N PRO A 60 -46.03 4.71 -18.75
CA PRO A 60 -45.55 5.35 -17.54
C PRO A 60 -44.10 5.73 -17.78
N ALA A 61 -43.83 7.04 -17.81
CA ALA A 61 -42.48 7.56 -17.85
C ALA A 61 -41.74 6.98 -16.64
N ARG A 62 -40.84 6.01 -16.87
CA ARG A 62 -39.82 5.66 -15.89
C ARG A 62 -39.03 6.94 -15.66
N ARG A 63 -39.33 7.66 -14.59
CA ARG A 63 -38.40 8.63 -14.00
C ARG A 63 -37.15 7.82 -13.68
N ALA A 64 -36.18 7.83 -14.59
CA ALA A 64 -34.81 7.54 -14.22
C ALA A 64 -34.49 8.59 -13.14
N SER A 65 -34.55 8.16 -11.88
CA SER A 65 -33.86 8.85 -10.81
C SER A 65 -32.43 9.00 -11.30
N LEU A 66 -32.05 10.22 -11.66
CA LEU A 66 -30.65 10.59 -11.85
C LEU A 66 -30.04 10.45 -10.46
N VAL A 67 -29.60 9.24 -10.14
CA VAL A 67 -28.75 8.97 -8.99
C VAL A 67 -27.51 9.83 -9.26
N ARG A 68 -27.41 10.96 -8.55
CA ARG A 68 -26.18 11.75 -8.55
C ARG A 68 -25.14 10.87 -7.89
N VAL A 69 -24.30 10.23 -8.69
CA VAL A 69 -23.06 9.64 -8.22
C VAL A 69 -22.29 10.78 -7.55
N ARG A 70 -21.99 10.63 -6.26
CA ARG A 70 -21.20 11.61 -5.51
C ARG A 70 -19.87 11.77 -6.25
N ALA A 71 -19.44 13.00 -6.52
CA ALA A 71 -18.17 13.24 -7.18
C ALA A 71 -17.04 12.55 -6.40
N SER A 72 -16.10 11.92 -7.11
CA SER A 72 -14.91 11.31 -6.53
C SER A 72 -14.16 12.33 -5.66
N GLY A 73 -13.84 12.00 -4.41
CA GLY A 73 -13.22 12.91 -3.45
C GLY A 73 -14.17 13.82 -2.65
N GLY A 74 -15.49 13.77 -2.92
CA GLY A 74 -16.50 14.46 -2.12
C GLY A 74 -16.24 15.98 -1.98
N SER A 75 -16.45 16.53 -0.79
CA SER A 75 -16.16 17.94 -0.47
C SER A 75 -14.67 18.26 -0.32
N TYR A 76 -13.80 17.24 -0.35
CA TYR A 76 -12.37 17.40 -0.11
C TYR A 76 -11.54 17.32 -1.40
N ALA A 77 -12.15 17.16 -2.58
CA ALA A 77 -11.44 16.89 -3.83
C ALA A 77 -10.26 17.84 -4.08
N ASP A 78 -10.46 19.16 -3.99
CA ASP A 78 -9.40 20.15 -4.21
C ASP A 78 -8.30 20.09 -3.14
N GLU A 79 -8.67 19.88 -1.87
CA GLU A 79 -7.72 19.73 -0.76
C GLU A 79 -6.88 18.46 -0.90
N LEU A 80 -7.49 17.34 -1.32
CA LEU A 80 -6.81 16.08 -1.58
C LEU A 80 -5.75 16.25 -2.68
N VAL A 81 -6.13 16.88 -3.80
CA VAL A 81 -5.20 17.15 -4.91
C VAL A 81 -4.06 18.06 -4.47
N SER A 82 -4.36 19.13 -3.73
CA SER A 82 -3.36 20.06 -3.20
C SER A 82 -2.39 19.37 -2.23
N THR A 83 -2.92 18.55 -1.31
CA THR A 83 -2.15 17.79 -0.34
C THR A 83 -1.23 16.79 -1.03
N ALA A 84 -1.77 16.01 -1.98
CA ALA A 84 -0.98 15.00 -2.69
C ALA A 84 0.17 15.63 -3.49
N LYS A 85 -0.06 16.77 -4.14
CA LYS A 85 0.99 17.55 -4.83
C LYS A 85 2.04 18.13 -3.86
N THR A 86 1.60 18.61 -2.70
CA THR A 86 2.50 19.15 -1.66
C THR A 86 3.42 18.06 -1.12
N VAL A 87 2.87 16.88 -0.82
CA VAL A 87 3.65 15.72 -0.37
C VAL A 87 4.58 15.22 -1.49
N ALA A 88 4.15 15.26 -2.74
CA ALA A 88 4.96 14.90 -3.91
C ALA A 88 5.74 16.09 -4.49
N SER A 89 6.37 16.91 -3.65
CA SER A 89 7.10 18.11 -4.07
C SER A 89 8.57 17.84 -4.43
N PRO A 90 9.14 18.56 -5.43
CA PRO A 90 10.54 18.44 -5.84
C PRO A 90 11.54 18.44 -4.67
N GLY A 91 12.48 17.51 -4.70
CA GLY A 91 13.53 17.36 -3.70
C GLY A 91 13.05 16.86 -2.34
N ARG A 92 11.79 16.44 -2.19
CA ARG A 92 11.25 15.99 -0.90
C ARG A 92 10.64 14.60 -0.98
N GLY A 93 10.58 13.93 0.16
CA GLY A 93 9.92 12.63 0.32
C GLY A 93 9.30 12.45 1.70
N ILE A 94 8.93 11.22 2.02
CA ILE A 94 8.19 10.89 3.24
C ILE A 94 9.09 10.15 4.23
N LEU A 95 9.10 10.62 5.48
CA LEU A 95 9.65 9.89 6.62
C LEU A 95 8.58 8.95 7.19
N ALA A 96 8.76 7.64 7.05
CA ALA A 96 7.81 6.65 7.58
C ALA A 96 8.23 6.22 8.99
N ILE A 97 7.56 6.75 10.02
CA ILE A 97 7.80 6.49 11.45
C ILE A 97 6.55 5.88 12.11
N ASP A 98 5.80 5.13 11.32
CA ASP A 98 4.53 4.49 11.66
C ASP A 98 4.70 3.05 12.14
N GLU A 99 5.89 2.71 12.65
CA GLU A 99 6.09 1.45 13.33
C GLU A 99 5.08 1.32 14.49
N SER A 100 4.37 0.19 14.54
CA SER A 100 3.54 -0.16 15.69
C SER A 100 4.38 -0.22 16.96
N SER A 101 3.76 -0.18 18.14
CA SER A 101 4.50 -0.31 19.41
C SER A 101 5.33 -1.60 19.44
N ALA A 102 4.85 -2.70 18.84
CA ALA A 102 5.60 -3.95 18.72
C ALA A 102 6.83 -3.82 17.79
N THR A 103 6.67 -3.22 16.61
CA THR A 103 7.77 -3.07 15.64
C THR A 103 8.79 -2.03 16.06
N CYS A 104 8.36 -0.93 16.68
CA CYS A 104 9.27 0.02 17.31
C CYS A 104 10.06 -0.66 18.44
N GLY A 105 9.42 -1.53 19.22
CA GLY A 105 10.09 -2.33 20.25
C GLY A 105 11.22 -3.21 19.70
N LYS A 106 11.02 -3.89 18.56
CA LYS A 106 12.10 -4.66 17.89
C LYS A 106 13.29 -3.78 17.52
N ARG A 107 13.03 -2.53 17.10
CA ARG A 107 14.09 -1.57 16.76
C ARG A 107 14.83 -1.06 17.99
N LEU A 108 14.11 -0.69 19.05
CA LEU A 108 14.71 -0.26 20.32
C LEU A 108 15.56 -1.39 20.94
N ALA A 109 15.07 -2.62 20.92
CA ALA A 109 15.82 -3.78 21.42
C ALA A 109 17.14 -4.00 20.68
N SER A 110 17.23 -3.63 19.38
CA SER A 110 18.48 -3.76 18.60
C SER A 110 19.60 -2.84 19.07
N ILE A 111 19.29 -1.81 19.86
CA ILE A 111 20.24 -0.90 20.50
C ILE A 111 20.22 -1.04 22.03
N GLY A 112 19.63 -2.12 22.55
CA GLY A 112 19.60 -2.43 23.99
C GLY A 112 18.56 -1.66 24.80
N LEU A 113 17.56 -1.01 24.16
CA LEU A 113 16.52 -0.26 24.85
C LEU A 113 15.23 -1.06 25.02
N ASP A 114 14.59 -0.88 26.18
CA ASP A 114 13.27 -1.44 26.47
C ASP A 114 12.17 -0.77 25.64
N ASN A 115 11.14 -1.53 25.32
CA ASN A 115 9.96 -1.04 24.60
C ASN A 115 8.96 -0.32 25.52
N THR A 116 9.36 0.82 26.06
CA THR A 116 8.50 1.69 26.87
C THR A 116 7.93 2.84 26.03
N GLU A 117 6.79 3.39 26.44
CA GLU A 117 6.22 4.58 25.78
C GLU A 117 7.21 5.75 25.79
N VAL A 118 7.90 5.96 26.91
CA VAL A 118 8.93 7.00 27.05
C VAL A 118 10.05 6.85 26.01
N ASN A 119 10.55 5.63 25.81
CA ASN A 119 11.61 5.40 24.80
C ASN A 119 11.10 5.57 23.38
N ARG A 120 9.86 5.17 23.09
CA ARG A 120 9.23 5.40 21.78
C ARG A 120 9.03 6.90 21.52
N GLN A 121 8.50 7.64 22.50
CA GLN A 121 8.32 9.08 22.44
C GLN A 121 9.67 9.79 22.26
N ALA A 122 10.69 9.44 23.04
CA ALA A 122 12.03 10.03 22.93
C ALA A 122 12.64 9.82 21.54
N TYR A 123 12.48 8.62 20.98
CA TYR A 123 12.94 8.33 19.63
C TYR A 123 12.18 9.15 18.56
N ARG A 124 10.85 9.27 18.69
CA ARG A 124 10.04 10.11 17.78
C ARG A 124 10.38 11.60 17.91
N GLN A 125 10.58 12.08 19.13
CA GLN A 125 11.01 13.45 19.40
C GLN A 125 12.34 13.73 18.73
N LEU A 126 13.36 12.86 18.90
CA LEU A 126 14.65 12.98 18.22
C LEU A 126 14.49 13.20 16.72
N LEU A 127 13.69 12.36 16.05
CA LEU A 127 13.47 12.46 14.61
C LEU A 127 12.76 13.77 14.25
N LEU A 128 11.65 14.08 14.92
CA LEU A 128 10.76 15.18 14.54
C LEU A 128 11.29 16.57 14.90
N THR A 129 12.14 16.69 15.92
CA THR A 129 12.77 17.96 16.31
C THR A 129 14.10 18.22 15.59
N THR A 130 14.47 17.38 14.61
CA THR A 130 15.64 17.62 13.76
C THR A 130 15.43 18.92 12.97
N ALA A 131 16.24 19.94 13.23
CA ALA A 131 16.14 21.23 12.55
C ALA A 131 16.48 21.10 11.06
N GLY A 132 15.70 21.76 10.19
CA GLY A 132 15.90 21.74 8.74
C GLY A 132 15.42 20.45 8.05
N LEU A 133 14.79 19.52 8.78
CA LEU A 133 14.27 18.28 8.20
C LEU A 133 13.24 18.55 7.09
N GLY A 134 12.47 19.63 7.24
CA GLY A 134 11.48 20.10 6.27
C GLY A 134 12.04 20.38 4.87
N GLU A 135 13.33 20.67 4.72
CA GLU A 135 13.98 20.88 3.42
C GLU A 135 13.91 19.64 2.52
N TYR A 136 13.89 18.44 3.13
CA TYR A 136 14.02 17.16 2.45
C TYR A 136 12.82 16.23 2.67
N ILE A 137 12.03 16.49 3.72
CA ILE A 137 10.86 15.67 4.07
C ILE A 137 9.61 16.51 3.90
N SER A 138 8.68 16.07 3.05
CA SER A 138 7.38 16.69 2.79
C SER A 138 6.24 16.12 3.61
N GLY A 139 6.38 14.87 4.08
CA GLY A 139 5.39 14.23 4.94
C GLY A 139 6.02 13.27 5.93
N ALA A 140 5.35 13.05 7.06
CA ALA A 140 5.72 12.01 8.03
C ALA A 140 4.53 11.10 8.30
N ILE A 141 4.69 9.79 8.10
CA ILE A 141 3.63 8.82 8.47
C ILE A 141 3.83 8.46 9.92
N LEU A 142 2.82 8.72 10.74
CA LEU A 142 2.81 8.46 12.18
C LEU A 142 2.03 7.17 12.49
N PHE A 143 2.36 6.57 13.63
CA PHE A 143 1.48 5.61 14.30
C PHE A 143 0.49 6.38 15.18
N GLU A 144 -0.64 5.76 15.53
CA GLU A 144 -1.70 6.41 16.30
C GLU A 144 -1.19 6.97 17.64
N GLU A 145 -0.38 6.21 18.38
CA GLU A 145 0.26 6.68 19.61
C GLU A 145 1.03 8.00 19.38
N THR A 146 1.83 8.08 18.31
CA THR A 146 2.65 9.26 18.00
C THR A 146 1.80 10.46 17.54
N LEU A 147 0.66 10.23 16.88
CA LEU A 147 -0.23 11.33 16.43
C LEU A 147 -0.81 12.14 17.61
N TYR A 148 -0.98 11.50 18.76
CA TYR A 148 -1.49 12.12 19.99
C TYR A 148 -0.40 12.41 21.03
N GLN A 149 0.86 12.13 20.72
CA GLN A 149 1.98 12.46 21.59
C GLN A 149 2.46 13.90 21.39
N SER A 150 3.13 14.38 22.42
CA SER A 150 3.84 15.65 22.44
C SER A 150 5.33 15.42 22.69
N THR A 151 6.13 16.44 22.42
CA THR A 151 7.48 16.56 22.96
C THR A 151 7.44 16.68 24.49
N THR A 152 8.58 16.46 25.14
CA THR A 152 8.73 16.60 26.59
C THR A 152 8.45 18.01 27.13
N ASP A 153 8.55 19.04 26.30
CA ASP A 153 8.18 20.44 26.60
C ASP A 153 6.72 20.78 26.25
N GLY A 154 5.91 19.79 25.84
CA GLY A 154 4.45 19.89 25.74
C GLY A 154 3.90 20.24 24.36
N LYS A 155 4.75 20.49 23.36
CA LYS A 155 4.32 20.78 21.99
C LYS A 155 3.89 19.50 21.28
N THR A 156 2.74 19.50 20.62
CA THR A 156 2.27 18.30 19.90
C THR A 156 3.23 17.95 18.75
N PHE A 157 3.44 16.67 18.47
CA PHE A 157 4.26 16.27 17.32
C PHE A 157 3.68 16.75 15.98
N VAL A 158 2.35 16.87 15.90
CA VAL A 158 1.66 17.47 14.76
C VAL A 158 2.10 18.91 14.53
N ASP A 159 2.22 19.72 15.59
CA ASP A 159 2.66 21.11 15.46
C ASP A 159 4.16 21.23 15.18
N VAL A 160 4.98 20.32 15.73
CA VAL A 160 6.41 20.22 15.36
C VAL A 160 6.58 19.98 13.86
N LEU A 161 5.77 19.08 13.28
CA LEU A 161 5.78 18.80 11.84
C LEU A 161 5.36 20.02 11.02
N LYS A 162 4.24 20.67 11.39
CA LYS A 162 3.70 21.84 10.70
C LYS A 162 4.68 23.01 10.66
N ASP A 163 5.37 23.27 11.76
CA ASP A 163 6.37 24.35 11.85
C ASP A 163 7.56 24.13 10.88
N GLN A 164 7.82 22.88 10.51
CA GLN A 164 8.83 22.53 9.52
C GLN A 164 8.25 22.32 8.11
N ASN A 165 6.99 22.69 7.87
CA ASN A 165 6.26 22.43 6.63
C ASN A 165 6.19 20.94 6.24
N ILE A 166 6.20 20.04 7.22
CA ILE A 166 6.06 18.60 7.03
C ILE A 166 4.60 18.23 7.26
N MET A 167 3.98 17.59 6.28
CA MET A 167 2.59 17.15 6.38
C MET A 167 2.47 15.95 7.35
N PRO A 168 1.57 15.97 8.35
CA PRO A 168 1.30 14.80 9.17
C PRO A 168 0.45 13.78 8.41
N GLY A 169 0.85 12.52 8.45
CA GLY A 169 0.09 11.38 7.93
C GLY A 169 -0.08 10.30 8.98
N ILE A 170 -1.00 9.37 8.73
CA ILE A 170 -1.38 8.35 9.73
C ILE A 170 -1.48 6.96 9.11
N LYS A 171 -0.89 5.94 9.74
CA LYS A 171 -1.17 4.54 9.42
C LYS A 171 -2.55 4.16 9.95
N VAL A 172 -3.41 3.65 9.08
CA VAL A 172 -4.80 3.32 9.45
C VAL A 172 -5.15 1.84 9.31
N ASP A 173 -4.32 1.04 8.64
CA ASP A 173 -4.49 -0.41 8.62
C ASP A 173 -4.30 -1.02 10.02
N LYS A 174 -4.95 -2.17 10.26
CA LYS A 174 -4.84 -2.95 11.50
C LYS A 174 -3.98 -4.20 11.32
N GLY A 175 -3.05 -4.16 10.36
CA GLY A 175 -2.08 -5.21 10.13
C GLY A 175 -2.60 -6.36 9.27
N LEU A 176 -1.70 -7.33 9.07
CA LEU A 176 -1.90 -8.51 8.24
C LEU A 176 -2.37 -9.69 9.08
N VAL A 177 -3.25 -10.50 8.51
CA VAL A 177 -3.63 -11.81 9.06
C VAL A 177 -3.56 -12.87 7.96
N PRO A 178 -3.43 -14.16 8.31
CA PRO A 178 -3.44 -15.25 7.33
C PRO A 178 -4.71 -15.20 6.48
N LEU A 179 -4.56 -15.35 5.16
CA LEU A 179 -5.69 -15.43 4.23
C LEU A 179 -6.23 -16.87 4.23
N PRO A 180 -7.45 -17.12 4.72
CA PRO A 180 -8.00 -18.47 4.80
C PRO A 180 -8.10 -19.13 3.42
N GLY A 181 -7.72 -20.40 3.33
CA GLY A 181 -7.74 -21.14 2.05
C GLY A 181 -6.65 -20.74 1.05
N SER A 182 -5.67 -19.94 1.46
CA SER A 182 -4.51 -19.55 0.65
C SER A 182 -3.26 -20.38 0.95
N ASN A 183 -2.22 -20.22 0.15
CA ASN A 183 -0.92 -20.87 0.34
C ASN A 183 0.01 -20.07 1.28
N ASN A 184 -0.40 -19.90 2.54
CA ASN A 184 0.27 -19.03 3.52
C ASN A 184 0.38 -17.55 3.06
N GLU A 185 -0.58 -17.09 2.26
CA GLU A 185 -0.69 -15.67 1.92
C GLU A 185 -1.40 -14.93 3.05
N SER A 186 -1.40 -13.60 3.00
CA SER A 186 -2.00 -12.74 4.01
C SER A 186 -2.94 -11.73 3.38
N TRP A 187 -3.88 -11.22 4.16
CA TRP A 187 -4.70 -10.06 3.81
C TRP A 187 -4.68 -9.05 4.96
N CYS A 188 -5.07 -7.81 4.66
CA CYS A 188 -4.97 -6.72 5.60
C CYS A 188 -6.34 -6.31 6.16
N GLN A 189 -6.40 -6.11 7.48
CA GLN A 189 -7.61 -5.70 8.19
C GLN A 189 -7.64 -4.20 8.49
N GLY A 190 -8.80 -3.67 8.87
CA GLY A 190 -8.93 -2.30 9.39
C GLY A 190 -10.06 -1.44 8.79
N LEU A 191 -10.89 -2.00 7.90
CA LEU A 191 -12.00 -1.28 7.27
C LEU A 191 -13.12 -0.97 8.29
N ASP A 192 -13.31 -1.83 9.28
CA ASP A 192 -14.31 -1.63 10.32
C ASP A 192 -14.02 -0.37 11.14
N GLY A 193 -14.97 0.56 11.14
CA GLY A 193 -14.85 1.86 11.80
C GLY A 193 -13.86 2.83 11.14
N LEU A 194 -13.32 2.52 9.95
CA LEU A 194 -12.30 3.33 9.30
C LEU A 194 -12.76 4.77 9.03
N ALA A 195 -13.99 4.99 8.58
CA ALA A 195 -14.52 6.33 8.30
C ALA A 195 -14.46 7.23 9.55
N SER A 196 -14.96 6.75 10.69
CA SER A 196 -14.91 7.48 11.96
C SER A 196 -13.48 7.77 12.40
N ARG A 197 -12.56 6.81 12.24
CA ARG A 197 -11.14 7.01 12.56
C ARG A 197 -10.49 8.05 11.65
N CYS A 198 -10.73 7.99 10.33
CA CYS A 198 -10.22 8.98 9.38
C CYS A 198 -10.71 10.39 9.71
N ALA A 199 -11.99 10.55 10.02
CA ALA A 199 -12.54 11.84 10.45
C ALA A 199 -11.86 12.38 11.71
N GLU A 200 -11.57 11.51 12.68
CA GLU A 200 -10.88 11.92 13.91
C GLU A 200 -9.41 12.27 13.66
N TYR A 201 -8.69 11.47 12.87
CA TYR A 201 -7.31 11.77 12.51
C TYR A 201 -7.19 13.07 11.70
N TYR A 202 -8.16 13.36 10.84
CA TYR A 202 -8.22 14.62 10.10
C TYR A 202 -8.34 15.83 11.06
N LYS A 203 -9.22 15.75 12.08
CA LYS A 203 -9.33 16.77 13.13
C LYS A 203 -8.04 16.92 13.93
N GLN A 204 -7.38 15.81 14.24
CA GLN A 204 -6.11 15.79 14.96
C GLN A 204 -4.95 16.39 14.12
N GLY A 205 -5.14 16.56 12.81
CA GLY A 205 -4.20 17.28 11.93
C GLY A 205 -3.53 16.41 10.87
N ALA A 206 -3.87 15.12 10.77
CA ALA A 206 -3.43 14.29 9.65
C ALA A 206 -4.07 14.79 8.33
N ARG A 207 -3.34 14.68 7.22
CA ARG A 207 -3.83 15.05 5.88
C ARG A 207 -3.64 13.96 4.83
N PHE A 208 -2.90 12.92 5.18
CA PHE A 208 -2.81 11.70 4.38
C PHE A 208 -2.82 10.48 5.27
N ALA A 209 -3.18 9.34 4.69
CA ALA A 209 -3.23 8.07 5.38
C ALA A 209 -2.33 7.06 4.67
N LYS A 210 -1.98 5.98 5.37
CA LYS A 210 -1.25 4.85 4.80
C LYS A 210 -1.97 3.54 5.13
N TRP A 211 -2.11 2.67 4.14
CA TRP A 211 -2.58 1.31 4.30
C TRP A 211 -1.66 0.33 3.59
N ARG A 212 -1.03 -0.55 4.36
CA ARG A 212 -0.13 -1.57 3.82
C ARG A 212 -0.83 -2.91 3.66
N THR A 213 -0.83 -3.46 2.45
CA THR A 213 -1.09 -4.88 2.20
C THR A 213 0.15 -5.55 1.59
N VAL A 214 0.18 -6.88 1.56
CA VAL A 214 1.31 -7.63 1.00
C VAL A 214 0.88 -8.64 -0.04
N VAL A 215 1.76 -8.88 -0.99
CA VAL A 215 1.66 -9.96 -1.96
C VAL A 215 2.98 -10.73 -1.95
N SER A 216 2.91 -12.06 -1.85
CA SER A 216 4.09 -12.92 -1.72
C SER A 216 4.37 -13.65 -3.03
N ILE A 217 5.61 -13.56 -3.54
CA ILE A 217 6.05 -14.36 -4.69
C ILE A 217 6.31 -15.82 -4.29
N PRO A 218 7.00 -16.14 -3.17
CA PRO A 218 7.25 -17.53 -2.77
C PRO A 218 5.99 -18.33 -2.44
N CYS A 219 4.98 -17.68 -1.89
CA CYS A 219 3.67 -18.30 -1.64
C CYS A 219 2.83 -18.42 -2.93
N GLY A 220 3.32 -17.85 -4.04
CA GLY A 220 2.58 -17.52 -5.24
C GLY A 220 1.70 -16.31 -4.99
N PRO A 221 1.57 -15.32 -5.88
CA PRO A 221 0.41 -14.45 -5.76
C PRO A 221 -0.77 -15.19 -6.38
N THR A 222 -1.57 -15.88 -5.55
CA THR A 222 -2.82 -16.46 -6.01
C THR A 222 -3.73 -15.35 -6.52
N ALA A 223 -4.65 -15.68 -7.43
CA ALA A 223 -5.63 -14.70 -7.89
C ALA A 223 -6.46 -14.13 -6.72
N LEU A 224 -6.71 -14.95 -5.68
CA LEU A 224 -7.43 -14.53 -4.49
C LEU A 224 -6.64 -13.46 -3.72
N ALA A 225 -5.36 -13.69 -3.39
CA ALA A 225 -4.59 -12.72 -2.62
C ALA A 225 -4.37 -11.40 -3.36
N VAL A 226 -4.13 -11.46 -4.67
CA VAL A 226 -4.02 -10.24 -5.50
C VAL A 226 -5.33 -9.45 -5.48
N LYS A 227 -6.47 -10.14 -5.65
CA LYS A 227 -7.78 -9.51 -5.59
C LYS A 227 -8.07 -8.92 -4.21
N GLU A 228 -7.83 -9.65 -3.13
CA GLU A 228 -8.05 -9.18 -1.76
C GLU A 228 -7.19 -7.96 -1.43
N ALA A 229 -5.91 -7.98 -1.83
CA ALA A 229 -5.02 -6.83 -1.69
C ALA A 229 -5.55 -5.61 -2.45
N ALA A 230 -5.92 -5.77 -3.72
CA ALA A 230 -6.42 -4.68 -4.55
C ALA A 230 -7.78 -4.14 -4.09
N TRP A 231 -8.72 -5.03 -3.76
CA TRP A 231 -10.06 -4.66 -3.27
C TRP A 231 -10.00 -3.94 -1.92
N GLY A 232 -9.21 -4.46 -0.97
CA GLY A 232 -9.01 -3.83 0.34
C GLY A 232 -8.44 -2.42 0.22
N LEU A 233 -7.41 -2.24 -0.60
CA LEU A 233 -6.81 -0.93 -0.88
C LEU A 233 -7.80 0.05 -1.51
N ALA A 234 -8.62 -0.41 -2.45
CA ALA A 234 -9.61 0.45 -3.09
C ALA A 234 -10.71 0.93 -2.14
N ARG A 235 -11.21 0.04 -1.28
CA ARG A 235 -12.18 0.39 -0.22
C ARG A 235 -11.58 1.38 0.78
N TYR A 236 -10.35 1.14 1.22
CA TYR A 236 -9.61 2.06 2.08
C TYR A 236 -9.46 3.44 1.44
N ALA A 237 -9.01 3.50 0.18
CA ALA A 237 -8.74 4.75 -0.50
C ALA A 237 -10.00 5.61 -0.64
N ALA A 238 -11.12 5.01 -1.04
CA ALA A 238 -12.40 5.72 -1.12
C ALA A 238 -12.86 6.26 0.24
N ILE A 239 -12.75 5.46 1.32
CA ILE A 239 -13.11 5.91 2.67
C ILE A 239 -12.20 7.05 3.14
N ALA A 240 -10.89 6.96 2.90
CA ALA A 240 -9.94 8.00 3.28
C ALA A 240 -10.26 9.34 2.58
N GLN A 241 -10.53 9.30 1.27
CA GLN A 241 -10.88 10.49 0.49
C GLN A 241 -12.20 11.11 0.95
N ASP A 242 -13.22 10.31 1.28
CA ASP A 242 -14.50 10.84 1.79
C ASP A 242 -14.36 11.54 3.16
N ASN A 243 -13.24 11.33 3.84
CA ASN A 243 -12.89 11.93 5.14
C ASN A 243 -11.67 12.87 5.07
N GLY A 244 -11.30 13.34 3.87
CA GLY A 244 -10.30 14.39 3.69
C GLY A 244 -8.83 13.96 3.83
N LEU A 245 -8.54 12.66 3.81
CA LEU A 245 -7.18 12.13 3.86
C LEU A 245 -6.76 11.59 2.49
N VAL A 246 -5.62 12.06 1.96
CA VAL A 246 -4.98 11.48 0.77
C VAL A 246 -4.54 10.05 1.09
N PRO A 247 -5.03 9.00 0.40
CA PRO A 247 -4.60 7.64 0.65
C PRO A 247 -3.26 7.34 -0.04
N ILE A 248 -2.30 6.84 0.74
CA ILE A 248 -1.13 6.14 0.22
C ILE A 248 -1.51 4.68 0.01
N VAL A 249 -1.54 4.27 -1.26
CA VAL A 249 -1.87 2.91 -1.69
C VAL A 249 -0.59 2.07 -1.74
N GLU A 250 -0.44 1.12 -0.80
CA GLU A 250 0.78 0.31 -0.61
C GLU A 250 0.51 -1.20 -0.77
N PRO A 251 0.52 -1.73 -2.01
CA PRO A 251 0.59 -3.16 -2.28
C PRO A 251 2.05 -3.62 -2.31
N GLU A 252 2.63 -3.91 -1.14
CA GLU A 252 4.03 -4.35 -1.06
C GLU A 252 4.18 -5.77 -1.61
N ILE A 253 4.93 -5.91 -2.70
CA ILE A 253 5.39 -7.24 -3.15
C ILE A 253 6.62 -7.58 -2.34
N LEU A 254 6.53 -8.67 -1.57
CA LEU A 254 7.57 -9.06 -0.62
C LEU A 254 8.87 -9.45 -1.35
N LEU A 255 9.98 -9.08 -0.71
CA LEU A 255 11.33 -9.36 -1.21
C LEU A 255 11.74 -10.82 -1.01
N ASP A 256 11.08 -11.57 -0.14
CA ASP A 256 11.42 -12.96 0.21
C ASP A 256 11.49 -13.88 -1.03
N GLY A 257 12.49 -14.77 -1.07
CA GLY A 257 12.67 -15.80 -2.10
C GLY A 257 13.86 -15.60 -3.05
N ASP A 258 14.10 -16.59 -3.92
CA ASP A 258 15.19 -16.67 -4.91
C ASP A 258 14.69 -16.38 -6.35
N HIS A 259 13.67 -15.54 -6.49
CA HIS A 259 13.11 -15.19 -7.80
C HIS A 259 13.95 -14.10 -8.48
N GLY A 260 14.11 -14.19 -9.80
CA GLY A 260 14.76 -13.15 -10.61
C GLY A 260 13.91 -11.89 -10.78
N ILE A 261 14.53 -10.81 -11.26
CA ILE A 261 13.88 -9.50 -11.42
C ILE A 261 12.71 -9.53 -12.42
N GLU A 262 12.78 -10.39 -13.44
CA GLU A 262 11.72 -10.58 -14.44
C GLU A 262 10.45 -11.14 -13.80
N ARG A 263 10.60 -12.06 -12.83
CA ARG A 263 9.46 -12.61 -12.10
C ARG A 263 8.82 -11.55 -11.21
N THR A 264 9.62 -10.70 -10.57
CA THR A 264 9.12 -9.55 -9.80
C THR A 264 8.35 -8.59 -10.71
N LEU A 265 8.87 -8.30 -11.91
CA LEU A 265 8.20 -7.44 -12.89
C LEU A 265 6.84 -8.01 -13.30
N GLU A 266 6.78 -9.29 -13.67
CA GLU A 266 5.55 -9.97 -14.06
C GLU A 266 4.47 -9.87 -12.96
N VAL A 267 4.85 -10.17 -11.72
CA VAL A 267 3.94 -10.12 -10.57
C VAL A 267 3.52 -8.68 -10.27
N ALA A 268 4.44 -7.73 -10.33
CA ALA A 268 4.15 -6.32 -10.10
C ALA A 268 3.16 -5.76 -11.14
N GLU A 269 3.32 -6.15 -12.41
CA GLU A 269 2.38 -5.75 -13.45
C GLU A 269 0.97 -6.27 -13.20
N LYS A 270 0.85 -7.53 -12.79
CA LYS A 270 -0.45 -8.14 -12.45
C LYS A 270 -1.10 -7.44 -11.26
N VAL A 271 -0.35 -7.23 -10.17
CA VAL A 271 -0.86 -6.59 -8.95
C VAL A 271 -1.32 -5.17 -9.23
N TRP A 272 -0.49 -4.35 -9.89
CA TRP A 272 -0.84 -2.95 -10.17
C TRP A 272 -2.00 -2.81 -11.17
N SER A 273 -2.16 -3.74 -12.10
CA SER A 273 -3.34 -3.79 -12.98
C SER A 273 -4.63 -3.97 -12.18
N GLU A 274 -4.66 -4.91 -11.24
CA GLU A 274 -5.83 -5.19 -10.39
C GLU A 274 -6.10 -4.04 -9.41
N VAL A 275 -5.05 -3.45 -8.83
CA VAL A 275 -5.17 -2.28 -7.94
C VAL A 275 -5.86 -1.13 -8.65
N PHE A 276 -5.40 -0.72 -9.85
CA PHE A 276 -6.04 0.38 -10.57
C PHE A 276 -7.44 0.05 -11.07
N PHE A 277 -7.69 -1.21 -11.47
CA PHE A 277 -9.04 -1.66 -11.79
C PHE A 277 -9.99 -1.44 -10.62
N TYR A 278 -9.64 -1.91 -9.42
CA TYR A 278 -10.52 -1.77 -8.26
C TYR A 278 -10.59 -0.35 -7.68
N LEU A 279 -9.51 0.45 -7.79
CA LEU A 279 -9.56 1.89 -7.45
C LEU A 279 -10.58 2.61 -8.33
N ALA A 280 -10.63 2.31 -9.63
CA ALA A 280 -11.63 2.87 -10.55
C ALA A 280 -13.05 2.42 -10.19
N GLU A 281 -13.26 1.12 -9.92
CA GLU A 281 -14.56 0.58 -9.52
C GLU A 281 -15.09 1.19 -8.21
N ASN A 282 -14.20 1.67 -7.33
CA ASN A 282 -14.55 2.37 -6.09
C ASN A 282 -14.60 3.90 -6.24
N ASN A 283 -14.53 4.43 -7.48
CA ASN A 283 -14.60 5.86 -7.79
C ASN A 283 -13.54 6.71 -7.05
N VAL A 284 -12.33 6.16 -6.89
CA VAL A 284 -11.21 6.87 -6.25
C VAL A 284 -10.68 7.96 -7.18
N LEU A 285 -10.49 9.17 -6.65
CA LEU A 285 -9.89 10.30 -7.37
C LEU A 285 -8.36 10.10 -7.47
N PHE A 286 -7.82 9.80 -8.66
CA PHE A 286 -6.40 9.45 -8.82
C PHE A 286 -5.46 10.64 -8.60
N GLU A 287 -5.91 11.86 -8.86
CA GLU A 287 -5.16 13.10 -8.60
C GLU A 287 -4.98 13.35 -7.09
N GLY A 288 -5.81 12.70 -6.27
CA GLY A 288 -5.80 12.79 -4.81
C GLY A 288 -5.32 11.52 -4.13
N ILE A 289 -4.47 10.70 -4.76
CA ILE A 289 -3.78 9.56 -4.14
C ILE A 289 -2.26 9.71 -4.22
N LEU A 290 -1.55 8.89 -3.45
CA LEU A 290 -0.13 8.62 -3.64
C LEU A 290 0.06 7.10 -3.70
N LEU A 291 1.07 6.63 -4.42
CA LEU A 291 1.41 5.21 -4.45
C LEU A 291 2.66 4.94 -3.62
N LYS A 292 2.71 3.79 -2.95
CA LYS A 292 3.90 3.31 -2.26
C LYS A 292 4.21 1.88 -2.71
N PRO A 293 4.74 1.71 -3.94
CA PRO A 293 5.19 0.40 -4.44
C PRO A 293 6.51 -0.02 -3.79
N SER A 294 6.78 -1.32 -3.80
CA SER A 294 8.14 -1.84 -3.79
C SER A 294 8.83 -1.58 -5.14
N MET A 295 10.15 -1.36 -5.12
CA MET A 295 10.94 -1.37 -6.35
C MET A 295 10.95 -2.78 -6.95
N VAL A 296 11.08 -2.88 -8.27
CA VAL A 296 11.21 -4.16 -8.96
C VAL A 296 12.66 -4.63 -8.84
N THR A 297 12.91 -5.52 -7.87
CA THR A 297 14.23 -6.10 -7.59
C THR A 297 14.18 -7.62 -7.69
N PRO A 298 15.32 -8.32 -7.84
CA PRO A 298 15.39 -9.73 -7.52
C PRO A 298 14.99 -9.98 -6.05
N GLY A 299 14.61 -11.21 -5.74
CA GLY A 299 14.35 -11.63 -4.37
C GLY A 299 15.61 -11.57 -3.50
N ALA A 300 15.45 -11.45 -2.19
CA ALA A 300 16.56 -11.29 -1.25
C ALA A 300 17.51 -12.49 -1.21
N GLU A 301 17.02 -13.68 -1.58
CA GLU A 301 17.81 -14.92 -1.62
C GLU A 301 18.40 -15.16 -3.01
N HIS A 302 18.14 -14.26 -3.98
CA HIS A 302 18.65 -14.38 -5.34
C HIS A 302 20.16 -14.19 -5.39
N LYS A 303 20.84 -15.10 -6.11
CA LYS A 303 22.31 -15.14 -6.16
C LYS A 303 22.92 -13.89 -6.77
N GLU A 304 22.25 -13.29 -7.74
CA GLU A 304 22.72 -12.11 -8.45
C GLU A 304 21.98 -10.86 -7.97
N LYS A 305 22.73 -9.86 -7.52
CA LYS A 305 22.18 -8.53 -7.27
C LYS A 305 22.01 -7.80 -8.60
N ALA A 306 20.87 -7.14 -8.78
CA ALA A 306 20.65 -6.24 -9.91
C ALA A 306 21.34 -4.89 -9.67
N SER A 307 21.86 -4.27 -10.73
CA SER A 307 22.37 -2.90 -10.65
C SER A 307 21.23 -1.87 -10.48
N PRO A 308 21.52 -0.66 -9.98
CA PRO A 308 20.53 0.40 -9.90
C PRO A 308 19.84 0.71 -11.24
N GLU A 309 20.56 0.64 -12.35
CA GLU A 309 20.03 0.88 -13.69
C GLU A 309 19.06 -0.22 -14.12
N ALA A 310 19.36 -1.48 -13.78
CA ALA A 310 18.47 -2.61 -14.06
C ALA A 310 17.18 -2.53 -13.21
N ILE A 311 17.31 -2.17 -11.93
CA ILE A 311 16.18 -1.96 -11.02
C ILE A 311 15.32 -0.78 -11.53
N ALA A 312 15.94 0.34 -11.88
CA ALA A 312 15.24 1.51 -12.41
C ALA A 312 14.51 1.19 -13.72
N LYS A 313 15.17 0.51 -14.67
CA LYS A 313 14.56 0.11 -15.94
C LYS A 313 13.31 -0.72 -15.74
N ASN A 314 13.39 -1.79 -14.92
CA ASN A 314 12.26 -2.68 -14.69
C ASN A 314 11.15 -1.98 -13.90
N THR A 315 11.50 -1.20 -12.89
CA THR A 315 10.53 -0.47 -12.06
C THR A 315 9.77 0.58 -12.88
N LEU A 316 10.47 1.41 -13.66
CA LEU A 316 9.83 2.40 -14.52
C LEU A 316 9.03 1.75 -15.66
N THR A 317 9.43 0.57 -16.14
CA THR A 317 8.65 -0.20 -17.13
C THR A 317 7.30 -0.62 -16.54
N MET A 318 7.30 -1.15 -15.31
CA MET A 318 6.07 -1.49 -14.59
C MET A 318 5.17 -0.27 -14.43
N LEU A 319 5.70 0.86 -13.95
CA LEU A 319 4.92 2.08 -13.74
C LEU A 319 4.30 2.57 -15.06
N ARG A 320 5.08 2.67 -16.15
CA ARG A 320 4.60 3.09 -17.47
C ARG A 320 3.52 2.20 -18.06
N ARG A 321 3.50 0.91 -17.70
CA ARG A 321 2.49 -0.04 -18.19
C ARG A 321 1.20 -0.02 -17.36
N ARG A 322 1.24 0.38 -16.09
CA ARG A 322 0.13 0.13 -15.14
C ARG A 322 -0.37 1.35 -14.38
N VAL A 323 0.40 2.42 -14.30
CA VAL A 323 0.04 3.61 -13.50
C VAL A 323 -0.45 4.73 -14.43
N PRO A 324 -1.65 5.30 -14.22
CA PRO A 324 -2.10 6.48 -14.95
C PRO A 324 -1.27 7.74 -14.60
N PRO A 325 -0.97 8.63 -15.56
CA PRO A 325 -0.31 9.92 -15.30
C PRO A 325 -1.05 10.88 -14.36
N ALA A 326 -2.33 10.64 -14.08
CA ALA A 326 -3.12 11.44 -13.15
C ALA A 326 -2.61 11.37 -11.69
N VAL A 327 -1.89 10.29 -11.33
CA VAL A 327 -1.30 10.14 -10.00
C VAL A 327 -0.19 11.20 -9.80
N PRO A 328 -0.18 11.98 -8.71
CA PRO A 328 0.85 13.00 -8.53
C PRO A 328 2.23 12.43 -8.14
N GLY A 329 2.28 11.38 -7.31
CA GLY A 329 3.53 10.89 -6.73
C GLY A 329 3.61 9.39 -6.49
N ILE A 330 4.82 8.85 -6.73
CA ILE A 330 5.22 7.47 -6.47
C ILE A 330 6.29 7.51 -5.37
N MET A 331 5.90 7.11 -4.16
CA MET A 331 6.66 7.27 -2.92
C MET A 331 7.21 5.91 -2.49
N PHE A 332 8.29 5.44 -3.10
CA PHE A 332 8.78 4.06 -2.94
C PHE A 332 9.03 3.68 -1.48
N LEU A 333 8.64 2.46 -1.11
CA LEU A 333 9.14 1.85 0.13
C LEU A 333 10.57 1.33 -0.08
N SER A 334 11.40 1.35 0.96
CA SER A 334 12.77 0.84 0.88
C SER A 334 12.84 -0.69 0.97
N GLY A 335 11.81 -1.34 1.53
CA GLY A 335 11.83 -2.78 1.77
C GLY A 335 13.02 -3.17 2.65
N GLY A 336 13.73 -4.24 2.27
CA GLY A 336 14.95 -4.73 2.93
C GLY A 336 16.26 -4.16 2.40
N GLN A 337 16.23 -3.19 1.48
CA GLN A 337 17.42 -2.57 0.91
C GLN A 337 18.24 -1.85 1.99
N SER A 338 19.55 -1.71 1.79
CA SER A 338 20.38 -0.81 2.60
C SER A 338 20.00 0.67 2.40
N GLU A 339 20.50 1.56 3.26
CA GLU A 339 20.28 3.02 3.10
C GLU A 339 20.85 3.51 1.76
N LEU A 340 22.03 3.02 1.38
CA LEU A 340 22.67 3.39 0.12
C LEU A 340 21.97 2.75 -1.09
N GLU A 341 21.64 1.46 -1.03
CA GLU A 341 20.95 0.76 -2.13
C GLU A 341 19.62 1.47 -2.46
N ALA A 342 18.82 1.80 -1.44
CA ALA A 342 17.56 2.52 -1.62
C ALA A 342 17.74 3.92 -2.25
N THR A 343 18.83 4.61 -1.89
CA THR A 343 19.16 5.93 -2.42
C THR A 343 19.63 5.84 -3.88
N MET A 344 20.53 4.90 -4.20
CA MET A 344 21.06 4.70 -5.56
C MET A 344 19.99 4.26 -6.55
N ASN A 345 19.10 3.36 -6.12
CA ASN A 345 18.01 2.89 -6.97
C ASN A 345 17.00 4.01 -7.26
N LEU A 346 16.67 4.84 -6.26
CA LEU A 346 15.84 6.01 -6.46
C LEU A 346 16.51 7.01 -7.41
N ASN A 347 17.81 7.25 -7.24
CA ASN A 347 18.58 8.14 -8.11
C ASN A 347 18.53 7.69 -9.57
N ALA A 348 18.79 6.41 -9.83
CA ALA A 348 18.76 5.84 -11.18
C ALA A 348 17.36 5.98 -11.83
N MET A 349 16.27 5.89 -11.06
CA MET A 349 14.92 6.12 -11.59
C MET A 349 14.66 7.57 -12.01
N ASN A 350 15.29 8.54 -11.33
CA ASN A 350 15.12 9.97 -11.61
C ASN A 350 16.12 10.54 -12.63
N GLN A 351 17.06 9.72 -13.13
CA GLN A 351 17.93 10.08 -14.26
C GLN A 351 17.20 10.04 -15.62
N SER A 352 15.92 9.69 -15.63
CA SER A 352 15.05 9.77 -16.82
C SER A 352 13.77 10.53 -16.50
N ALA A 353 13.18 11.16 -17.51
CA ALA A 353 11.92 11.87 -17.33
C ALA A 353 10.78 10.91 -16.93
N ASN A 354 10.01 11.32 -15.93
CA ASN A 354 8.86 10.59 -15.42
C ASN A 354 7.61 11.48 -15.47
N PRO A 355 6.43 10.94 -15.83
CA PRO A 355 5.18 11.69 -15.79
C PRO A 355 4.65 11.88 -14.36
N TRP A 356 5.22 11.14 -13.39
CA TRP A 356 4.92 11.26 -11.96
C TRP A 356 6.14 11.81 -11.22
N HIS A 357 5.90 12.35 -10.03
CA HIS A 357 6.96 12.61 -9.09
C HIS A 357 7.45 11.30 -8.45
N VAL A 358 8.64 10.83 -8.82
CA VAL A 358 9.23 9.59 -8.29
C VAL A 358 10.13 9.93 -7.10
N SER A 359 9.69 9.55 -5.91
CA SER A 359 10.32 9.88 -4.63
C SER A 359 10.28 8.71 -3.65
N PHE A 360 10.48 8.97 -2.36
CA PHE A 360 10.67 7.99 -1.30
C PHE A 360 9.60 8.10 -0.21
N SER A 361 9.26 6.97 0.39
CA SER A 361 8.57 6.86 1.68
C SER A 361 9.31 5.83 2.53
N TYR A 362 10.41 6.27 3.13
CA TYR A 362 11.40 5.38 3.73
C TYR A 362 11.27 5.35 5.25
N ALA A 363 11.37 4.13 5.79
CA ALA A 363 11.50 3.88 7.23
C ALA A 363 12.95 3.53 7.54
N ARG A 364 13.32 2.25 7.44
CA ARG A 364 14.67 1.75 7.70
C ARG A 364 15.76 2.53 6.94
N ALA A 365 15.51 2.88 5.66
CA ALA A 365 16.48 3.60 4.84
C ALA A 365 16.74 5.07 5.25
N LEU A 366 15.97 5.62 6.20
CA LEU A 366 16.20 6.94 6.81
C LEU A 366 16.57 6.86 8.29
N GLN A 367 16.38 5.71 8.94
CA GLN A 367 16.38 5.59 10.40
C GLN A 367 17.48 4.68 10.95
N ASN A 368 18.06 3.78 10.16
CA ASN A 368 18.96 2.75 10.68
C ASN A 368 20.26 3.35 11.24
N SER A 369 20.90 4.26 10.50
CA SER A 369 22.07 4.98 11.01
C SER A 369 21.71 5.86 12.21
N VAL A 370 20.52 6.47 12.21
CA VAL A 370 20.04 7.31 13.31
C VAL A 370 19.93 6.52 14.61
N LEU A 371 19.28 5.36 14.60
CA LEU A 371 19.14 4.49 15.77
C LEU A 371 20.49 4.06 16.32
N LYS A 372 21.41 3.63 15.45
CA LYS A 372 22.75 3.20 15.83
C LYS A 372 23.61 4.32 16.37
N THR A 373 23.44 5.54 15.87
CA THR A 373 24.16 6.71 16.41
C THR A 373 23.57 7.16 17.74
N TRP A 374 22.25 7.07 17.90
CA TRP A 374 21.59 7.50 19.13
C TRP A 374 21.90 6.59 20.32
N GLU A 375 21.83 5.27 20.14
CA GLU A 375 22.04 4.26 21.20
C GLU A 375 21.15 4.47 22.45
N GLY A 376 20.08 5.26 22.33
CA GLY A 376 19.23 5.65 23.46
C GLY A 376 19.82 6.71 24.38
N GLN A 377 20.99 7.26 24.06
CA GLN A 377 21.72 8.18 24.94
C GLN A 377 21.38 9.65 24.63
N PRO A 378 21.00 10.47 25.62
CA PRO A 378 20.68 11.88 25.42
C PRO A 378 21.82 12.70 24.78
N GLU A 379 23.07 12.41 25.14
CA GLU A 379 24.27 13.06 24.61
C GLU A 379 24.48 12.83 23.10
N ASN A 380 23.86 11.78 22.54
CA ASN A 380 23.99 11.42 21.12
C ASN A 380 22.88 12.01 20.24
N ILE A 381 21.93 12.76 20.81
CA ILE A 381 20.78 13.30 20.06
C ILE A 381 21.25 14.14 18.87
N GLU A 382 22.15 15.10 19.06
CA GLU A 382 22.62 15.97 17.97
C GLU A 382 23.31 15.19 16.86
N ALA A 383 24.13 14.20 17.22
CA ALA A 383 24.82 13.34 16.26
C ALA A 383 23.82 12.49 15.44
N ALA A 384 22.80 11.94 16.09
CA ALA A 384 21.75 11.15 15.44
C ALA A 384 20.86 12.01 14.53
N GLN A 385 20.52 13.23 14.94
CA GLN A 385 19.79 14.20 14.11
C GLN A 385 20.60 14.59 12.87
N LYS A 386 21.92 14.79 13.02
CA LYS A 386 22.82 15.03 11.89
C LYS A 386 22.85 13.84 10.93
N ALA A 387 22.87 12.61 11.45
CA ALA A 387 22.79 11.39 10.63
C ALA A 387 21.47 11.32 9.83
N LEU A 388 20.35 11.71 10.46
CA LEU A 388 19.05 11.80 9.77
C LEU A 388 19.10 12.81 8.62
N LEU A 389 19.62 14.01 8.84
CA LEU A 389 19.74 15.03 7.80
C LEU A 389 20.61 14.57 6.64
N VAL A 390 21.73 13.88 6.92
CA VAL A 390 22.59 13.31 5.89
C VAL A 390 21.82 12.33 5.00
N ARG A 391 20.97 11.46 5.59
CA ARG A 391 20.13 10.54 4.80
C ARG A 391 18.98 11.22 4.10
N ALA A 392 18.33 12.19 4.74
CA ALA A 392 17.24 12.95 4.13
C ALA A 392 17.75 13.73 2.90
N LYS A 393 18.90 14.40 3.02
CA LYS A 393 19.55 15.11 1.91
C LYS A 393 20.01 14.18 0.79
N ALA A 394 20.58 13.00 1.11
CA ALA A 394 20.96 12.02 0.10
C ALA A 394 19.75 11.56 -0.74
N ASN A 395 18.64 11.25 -0.08
CA ASN A 395 17.40 10.85 -0.76
C ASN A 395 16.73 12.00 -1.52
N SER A 396 16.85 13.24 -1.02
CA SER A 396 16.44 14.44 -1.75
C SER A 396 17.21 14.60 -3.07
N LEU A 397 18.55 14.47 -3.04
CA LEU A 397 19.37 14.51 -4.24
C LEU A 397 19.06 13.34 -5.20
N ALA A 398 18.76 12.16 -4.65
CA ALA A 398 18.35 11.01 -5.44
C ALA A 398 16.98 11.23 -6.13
N GLN A 399 16.05 11.91 -5.46
CA GLN A 399 14.79 12.34 -6.07
C GLN A 399 15.06 13.27 -7.26
N LEU A 400 16.07 14.14 -7.16
CA LEU A 400 16.48 15.05 -8.24
C LEU A 400 17.38 14.38 -9.31
N GLY A 401 17.71 13.09 -9.17
CA GLY A 401 18.59 12.36 -10.09
C GLY A 401 20.05 12.82 -10.05
N SER A 402 20.45 13.52 -9.00
CA SER A 402 21.75 14.20 -8.88
C SER A 402 22.63 13.65 -7.75
N TYR A 403 22.29 12.50 -7.19
CA TYR A 403 23.07 11.87 -6.13
C TYR A 403 24.23 11.05 -6.70
N THR A 404 25.42 11.20 -6.13
CA THR A 404 26.66 10.59 -6.64
C THR A 404 27.16 9.41 -5.81
N GLY A 405 26.70 9.27 -4.56
CA GLY A 405 27.20 8.23 -3.63
C GLY A 405 28.62 8.50 -3.08
N GLU A 406 29.22 9.64 -3.37
CA GLU A 406 30.54 10.01 -2.85
C GLU A 406 30.50 10.27 -1.34
N GLY A 407 31.45 9.70 -0.60
CA GLY A 407 31.58 9.91 0.86
C GLY A 407 30.66 9.05 1.72
N GLU A 408 30.04 8.02 1.15
CA GLU A 408 29.14 7.11 1.88
C GLU A 408 29.86 6.18 2.85
N SER A 409 29.32 6.07 4.06
CA SER A 409 29.84 5.19 5.10
C SER A 409 29.63 3.71 4.75
N ASP A 410 30.45 2.84 5.31
CA ASP A 410 30.26 1.39 5.15
C ASP A 410 28.98 0.90 5.83
N GLU A 411 28.51 1.60 6.86
CA GLU A 411 27.24 1.35 7.53
C GLU A 411 26.06 1.53 6.59
N ALA A 412 26.05 2.59 5.77
CA ALA A 412 24.98 2.87 4.82
C ALA A 412 24.85 1.78 3.75
N LYS A 413 25.92 1.02 3.48
CA LYS A 413 25.97 -0.06 2.49
C LYS A 413 25.35 -1.37 3.01
N LYS A 414 25.21 -1.56 4.32
CA LYS A 414 24.77 -2.83 4.92
C LYS A 414 23.27 -3.06 4.69
N GLY A 415 22.93 -4.17 4.02
CA GLY A 415 21.55 -4.59 3.75
C GLY A 415 20.73 -4.79 5.03
N MET A 416 19.42 -4.56 4.94
CA MET A 416 18.52 -4.55 6.10
C MET A 416 17.39 -5.60 6.01
N PHE A 417 17.51 -6.54 5.07
CA PHE A 417 16.55 -7.61 4.90
C PHE A 417 16.51 -8.53 6.12
N GLN A 418 15.30 -8.90 6.52
CA GLN A 418 15.06 -9.92 7.54
C GLN A 418 13.94 -10.82 7.00
N LYS A 419 14.24 -12.12 6.86
CA LYS A 419 13.29 -13.11 6.34
C LYS A 419 12.02 -13.13 7.20
N GLY A 420 10.85 -13.05 6.57
CA GLY A 420 9.56 -13.04 7.26
C GLY A 420 9.33 -11.81 8.15
N TYR A 421 9.92 -10.66 7.82
CA TYR A 421 9.71 -9.43 8.59
C TYR A 421 8.24 -9.00 8.61
N THR A 422 7.68 -8.82 9.80
CA THR A 422 6.31 -8.33 10.03
C THR A 422 6.32 -7.00 10.80
N TYR A 423 5.56 -6.02 10.28
CA TYR A 423 5.42 -4.64 10.79
C TYR A 423 4.35 -4.48 11.86
#